data_AF-A0A291TIE7-F1
#
_entry.id   AF-A0A291TIE7-F1
#
_cell.length_a   1.000
_cell.length_b   1.000
_cell.length_c   1.000
_cell.angle_alpha   90.00
_cell.angle_beta   90.00
_cell.angle_gamma   90.00
#
_symmetry.space_group_name_H-M   'P 1'
#
loop_
_entity.id
_entity.type
_entity.pdbx_description
1 polymer ?
#
loop_
_entity_poly.entity_id
_entity_poly.type
_entity_poly.pdbx_seq_one_letter_code
_entity_poly.pdbx_strand_id
1 'polypeptide(L)'
;MLTDLCQLGTDETAAPAAVFPSASPTASPNWRRLDYLAHGNPRQRSAHALLTAGLWDELAAHCTDMALVSTLAIGLDRPGSDLDILCQHPDPAAFAASLAALPNSLHLNAALLTKERWQASDKGDNVWLLERTFPSCDKCAADQNGASWPVELYVTPAPIETQHGWRHLTLMAALLQRFGEPFYREVRRLRLDEGLKGEAAMCTLLGLAGDPYQTLLTLEGKDLATVIWQTNPACSLPVARQASAPVSPPVAQLDPAARPRTAPYFATGCPQPTTTENPNPLS
;
A
#
# COMPACT_ATOMS: atom_id res chain seq x y z
N MET A 1 13.85 33.39 -5.29
CA MET A 1 13.20 33.24 -3.96
C MET A 1 12.46 31.92 -4.00
N LEU A 2 12.86 30.98 -3.13
CA LEU A 2 12.25 29.67 -2.85
C LEU A 2 11.57 28.97 -4.03
N THR A 3 12.42 28.41 -4.88
CA THR A 3 12.11 27.52 -5.99
C THR A 3 11.69 26.14 -5.46
N ASP A 4 10.52 25.68 -5.88
CA ASP A 4 10.16 24.30 -6.24
C ASP A 4 11.06 23.17 -5.72
N LEU A 5 10.88 22.79 -4.45
CA LEU A 5 11.31 21.48 -3.93
C LEU A 5 10.22 20.41 -4.14
N CYS A 6 9.66 20.39 -5.34
CA CYS A 6 8.87 19.28 -5.86
C CYS A 6 9.55 18.78 -7.14
N GLN A 7 10.64 18.01 -6.99
CA GLN A 7 11.09 17.12 -8.05
C GLN A 7 10.96 15.67 -7.57
N LEU A 8 9.73 15.19 -7.69
CA LEU A 8 9.35 13.78 -7.61
C LEU A 8 9.52 13.15 -9.01
N GLY A 9 10.30 12.08 -9.10
CA GLY A 9 10.48 11.30 -10.32
C GLY A 9 10.84 9.83 -10.02
N THR A 10 9.93 8.94 -10.40
CA THR A 10 9.96 7.45 -10.38
C THR A 10 10.01 6.76 -9.01
N ASP A 11 8.82 6.36 -8.54
CA ASP A 11 8.51 5.48 -7.40
C ASP A 11 9.01 5.87 -6.00
N GLU A 12 8.99 7.17 -5.68
CA GLU A 12 9.03 7.63 -4.30
C GLU A 12 7.68 7.36 -3.62
N THR A 13 7.63 6.26 -2.87
CA THR A 13 6.54 5.91 -1.95
C THR A 13 6.35 7.05 -0.95
N ALA A 14 5.14 7.32 -0.43
CA ALA A 14 4.98 8.34 0.62
C ALA A 14 5.57 7.95 1.97
N ALA A 15 6.39 6.89 2.04
CA ALA A 15 7.10 6.56 3.25
C ALA A 15 7.82 7.81 3.78
N PRO A 16 8.50 8.67 2.98
CA PRO A 16 9.00 9.92 3.49
C PRO A 16 7.90 10.94 3.86
N ALA A 17 6.80 11.09 3.13
CA ALA A 17 5.77 12.09 3.47
C ALA A 17 4.90 11.71 4.70
N ALA A 18 4.75 10.42 4.98
CA ALA A 18 4.02 9.88 6.13
C ALA A 18 4.91 9.68 7.37
N VAL A 19 6.18 9.35 7.16
CA VAL A 19 7.19 9.20 8.23
C VAL A 19 7.88 10.54 8.54
N PHE A 20 7.92 11.48 7.59
CA PHE A 20 8.36 12.87 7.77
C PHE A 20 7.20 13.81 7.39
N PRO A 21 6.28 14.15 8.32
CA PRO A 21 5.39 15.28 8.07
C PRO A 21 6.27 16.51 7.84
N SER A 22 5.98 17.22 6.76
CA SER A 22 6.64 18.43 6.28
C SER A 22 6.63 19.53 7.35
N ALA A 23 7.58 19.51 8.29
CA ALA A 23 8.02 20.68 9.07
C ALA A 23 9.25 20.44 9.97
N SER A 24 9.56 19.23 10.45
CA SER A 24 10.67 19.09 11.41
C SER A 24 11.19 17.65 11.60
N PRO A 25 12.51 17.43 11.73
CA PRO A 25 13.09 16.16 12.20
C PRO A 25 12.68 15.78 13.63
N THR A 26 11.93 16.62 14.35
CA THR A 26 11.37 16.37 15.69
C THR A 26 9.86 16.13 15.70
N ALA A 27 9.17 16.21 14.55
CA ALA A 27 7.73 16.01 14.50
C ALA A 27 7.38 14.52 14.45
N SER A 28 6.58 14.05 15.41
CA SER A 28 6.02 12.70 15.40
C SER A 28 4.92 12.57 14.34
N PRO A 29 4.69 11.38 13.76
CA PRO A 29 3.56 11.14 12.87
C PRO A 29 2.23 11.49 13.57
N ASN A 30 1.27 11.98 12.78
CA ASN A 30 -0.09 12.22 13.26
C ASN A 30 -1.08 11.38 12.45
N TRP A 31 -1.44 10.21 12.99
CA TRP A 31 -2.34 9.24 12.35
C TRP A 31 -3.80 9.70 12.26
N ARG A 32 -4.15 10.85 12.86
CA ARG A 32 -5.48 11.48 12.75
C ARG A 32 -5.63 12.32 11.48
N ARG A 33 -4.52 12.59 10.79
CA ARG A 33 -4.50 13.36 9.55
C ARG A 33 -4.38 12.43 8.35
N LEU A 34 -5.03 12.80 7.25
CA LEU A 34 -5.02 12.03 6.01
C LEU A 34 -4.31 12.74 4.85
N ASP A 35 -4.11 14.06 4.94
CA ASP A 35 -3.70 14.91 3.82
C ASP A 35 -2.36 14.49 3.17
N TYR A 36 -1.44 13.91 3.94
CA TYR A 36 -0.17 13.40 3.39
C TYR A 36 -0.37 12.28 2.37
N LEU A 37 -1.47 11.50 2.48
CA LEU A 37 -1.79 10.43 1.54
C LEU A 37 -2.13 10.97 0.14
N ALA A 38 -2.63 12.22 0.04
CA ALA A 38 -2.95 12.86 -1.23
C ALA A 38 -1.72 13.07 -2.11
N HIS A 39 -0.54 13.14 -1.49
CA HIS A 39 0.75 13.32 -2.16
C HIS A 39 1.54 12.01 -2.28
N GLY A 40 0.94 10.89 -1.89
CA GLY A 40 1.61 9.61 -1.82
C GLY A 40 1.62 8.81 -3.12
N ASN A 41 1.89 7.51 -3.01
CA ASN A 41 1.83 6.57 -4.12
C ASN A 41 0.37 6.39 -4.63
N PRO A 42 0.13 5.75 -5.79
CA PRO A 42 -1.22 5.59 -6.34
C PRO A 42 -2.24 4.97 -5.37
N ARG A 43 -1.84 3.97 -4.58
CA ARG A 43 -2.72 3.33 -3.59
C ARG A 43 -3.05 4.27 -2.43
N GLN A 44 -2.07 5.03 -1.94
CA GLN A 44 -2.29 6.04 -0.90
C GLN A 44 -3.24 7.14 -1.37
N ARG A 45 -3.08 7.63 -2.60
CA ARG A 45 -4.01 8.62 -3.17
C ARG A 45 -5.42 8.05 -3.37
N SER A 46 -5.54 6.78 -3.75
CA SER A 46 -6.84 6.10 -3.84
C SER A 46 -7.51 5.94 -2.47
N ALA A 47 -6.78 5.50 -1.45
CA ALA A 47 -7.29 5.42 -0.08
C ALA A 47 -7.70 6.81 0.45
N HIS A 48 -6.89 7.84 0.20
CA HIS A 48 -7.23 9.23 0.53
C HIS A 48 -8.54 9.66 -0.11
N ALA A 49 -8.72 9.39 -1.40
CA ALA A 49 -9.94 9.75 -2.12
C ALA A 49 -11.18 9.03 -1.56
N LEU A 50 -11.07 7.75 -1.18
CA LEU A 50 -12.15 7.02 -0.51
C LEU A 50 -12.49 7.65 0.86
N LEU A 51 -11.49 7.84 1.72
CA LEU A 51 -11.69 8.32 3.08
C LEU A 51 -12.27 9.75 3.07
N THR A 52 -11.76 10.62 2.20
CA THR A 52 -12.21 12.03 2.08
C THR A 52 -13.49 12.22 1.25
N ALA A 53 -14.04 11.16 0.66
CA ALA A 53 -15.33 11.20 -0.03
C ALA A 53 -16.55 11.20 0.93
N GLY A 54 -16.31 11.28 2.24
CA GLY A 54 -17.32 11.35 3.29
C GLY A 54 -17.22 10.24 4.33
N LEU A 55 -16.51 9.15 4.04
CA LEU A 55 -16.36 8.01 4.96
C LEU A 55 -15.69 8.41 6.28
N TRP A 56 -14.61 9.19 6.20
CA TRP A 56 -13.90 9.65 7.39
C TRP A 56 -14.78 10.54 8.27
N ASP A 57 -15.47 11.51 7.68
CA ASP A 57 -16.34 12.43 8.41
C ASP A 57 -17.56 11.73 9.03
N GLU A 58 -18.15 10.76 8.31
CA GLU A 58 -19.26 9.94 8.81
C GLU A 58 -18.84 9.15 10.05
N LEU A 59 -17.70 8.46 10.01
CA LEU A 59 -17.19 7.71 11.17
C LEU A 59 -16.78 8.64 12.32
N ALA A 60 -16.08 9.74 12.00
CA ALA A 60 -15.62 10.71 12.98
C ALA A 60 -16.76 11.39 13.75
N ALA A 61 -17.93 11.55 13.15
CA ALA A 61 -19.10 12.13 13.82
C ALA A 61 -19.59 11.33 15.03
N HIS A 62 -19.22 10.05 15.11
CA HIS A 62 -19.57 9.16 16.21
C HIS A 62 -18.40 8.87 17.14
N CYS A 63 -17.16 8.91 16.65
CA CYS A 63 -15.98 8.64 17.44
C CYS A 63 -15.59 9.84 18.33
N THR A 64 -15.18 9.58 19.57
CA THR A 64 -14.51 10.58 20.43
C THR A 64 -13.12 10.92 19.89
N ASP A 65 -12.47 9.93 19.28
CA ASP A 65 -11.17 10.06 18.63
C ASP A 65 -11.01 9.01 17.53
N MET A 66 -10.24 9.29 16.49
CA MET A 66 -10.09 8.39 15.35
C MET A 66 -8.74 8.54 14.65
N ALA A 67 -8.16 7.41 14.23
CA ALA A 67 -6.87 7.38 13.54
C ALA A 67 -6.78 6.28 12.49
N LEU A 68 -6.10 6.57 11.38
CA LEU A 68 -5.76 5.58 10.35
C LEU A 68 -4.42 4.94 10.73
N VAL A 69 -4.46 3.67 11.14
CA VAL A 69 -3.28 2.91 11.58
C VAL A 69 -2.88 1.80 10.61
N SER A 70 -3.24 1.96 9.33
CA SER A 70 -2.89 0.99 8.27
C SER A 70 -1.42 1.07 7.88
N THR A 71 -0.83 -0.07 7.50
CA THR A 71 0.52 -0.10 6.90
C THR A 71 0.62 0.69 5.59
N LEU A 72 -0.51 0.99 4.94
CA LEU A 72 -0.61 1.92 3.83
C LEU A 72 -0.17 3.34 4.21
N ALA A 73 -0.41 3.77 5.45
CA ALA A 73 0.02 5.07 5.95
C ALA A 73 1.52 5.24 5.74
N ILE A 74 2.33 4.24 6.08
CA ILE A 74 3.80 4.27 5.97
C ILE A 74 4.33 3.66 4.67
N GLY A 75 3.46 3.45 3.68
CA GLY A 75 3.84 2.91 2.37
C GLY A 75 4.33 1.47 2.38
N LEU A 76 3.95 0.67 3.39
CA LEU A 76 4.27 -0.76 3.46
C LEU A 76 3.08 -1.65 3.05
N ASP A 77 2.01 -1.09 2.51
CA ASP A 77 0.88 -1.88 2.02
C ASP A 77 1.26 -2.80 0.85
N ARG A 78 0.42 -3.81 0.63
CA ARG A 78 0.49 -4.72 -0.50
C ARG A 78 -0.83 -4.68 -1.26
N PRO A 79 -0.87 -5.21 -2.50
CA PRO A 79 -2.15 -5.43 -3.17
C PRO A 79 -3.11 -6.23 -2.27
N GLY A 80 -4.32 -5.72 -2.10
CA GLY A 80 -5.33 -6.32 -1.22
C GLY A 80 -5.20 -6.00 0.27
N SER A 81 -4.22 -5.20 0.69
CA SER A 81 -4.17 -4.68 2.07
C SER A 81 -5.42 -3.84 2.39
N ASP A 82 -5.86 -3.99 3.63
CA ASP A 82 -6.92 -3.28 4.33
C ASP A 82 -6.52 -1.87 4.78
N LEU A 83 -7.56 -1.09 5.09
CA LEU A 83 -7.45 0.17 5.80
C LEU A 83 -7.89 -0.02 7.25
N ASP A 84 -6.91 -0.14 8.16
CA ASP A 84 -7.14 -0.20 9.59
C ASP A 84 -7.42 1.19 10.17
N ILE A 85 -8.58 1.35 10.81
CA ILE A 85 -9.00 2.57 11.50
C ILE A 85 -9.27 2.22 12.96
N LEU A 86 -8.67 2.99 13.88
CA LEU A 86 -9.03 2.97 15.29
C LEU A 86 -10.08 4.03 15.56
N CYS A 87 -11.12 3.68 16.31
CA CYS A 87 -12.14 4.59 16.80
C CYS A 87 -12.29 4.44 18.31
N GLN A 88 -12.11 5.53 19.05
CA GLN A 88 -12.47 5.59 20.45
C GLN A 88 -13.96 5.90 20.57
N HIS A 89 -14.72 5.02 21.22
CA HIS A 89 -16.15 5.21 21.47
C HIS A 89 -16.50 4.71 22.89
N PRO A 90 -17.27 5.48 23.69
CA PRO A 90 -17.59 5.09 25.07
C PRO A 90 -18.43 3.81 25.17
N ASP A 91 -19.18 3.48 24.13
CA ASP A 91 -19.97 2.25 24.02
C ASP A 91 -19.75 1.56 22.66
N PRO A 92 -18.71 0.71 22.54
CA PRO A 92 -18.37 0.06 21.27
C PRO A 92 -19.47 -0.88 20.76
N ALA A 93 -20.15 -1.58 21.67
CA ALA A 93 -21.18 -2.55 21.31
C ALA A 93 -22.40 -1.85 20.70
N ALA A 94 -22.89 -0.78 21.33
CA ALA A 94 -24.01 -0.01 20.79
C ALA A 94 -23.64 0.67 19.47
N PHE A 95 -22.42 1.23 19.36
CA PHE A 95 -21.97 1.83 18.11
C PHE A 95 -21.87 0.80 16.98
N ALA A 96 -21.27 -0.36 17.26
CA ALA A 96 -21.14 -1.42 16.28
C ALA A 96 -22.50 -1.94 15.79
N ALA A 97 -23.44 -2.15 16.71
CA ALA A 97 -24.82 -2.51 16.40
C ALA A 97 -25.51 -1.43 15.54
N SER A 98 -25.29 -0.15 15.84
CA SER A 98 -25.88 0.95 15.07
C SER A 98 -25.35 0.97 13.63
N LEU A 99 -24.03 0.90 13.41
CA LEU A 99 -23.42 0.87 12.08
C LEU A 99 -23.81 -0.36 11.27
N ALA A 100 -23.93 -1.53 11.91
CA ALA A 100 -24.39 -2.76 11.27
C ALA A 100 -25.88 -2.72 10.88
N ALA A 101 -26.68 -1.94 11.62
CA ALA A 101 -28.11 -1.75 11.37
C ALA A 101 -28.42 -0.65 10.35
N LEU A 102 -27.49 0.28 10.10
CA LEU A 102 -27.70 1.36 9.13
C LEU A 102 -28.00 0.76 7.74
N PRO A 103 -29.12 1.16 7.10
CA PRO A 103 -29.30 0.88 5.68
C PRO A 103 -28.18 1.60 4.91
N ASN A 104 -27.74 1.01 3.80
CA ASN A 104 -26.52 1.38 3.06
C ASN A 104 -26.35 2.89 2.74
N SER A 105 -27.39 3.70 2.86
CA SER A 105 -27.45 5.11 2.53
C SER A 105 -27.87 5.96 3.72
N LEU A 106 -26.96 6.75 4.30
CA LEU A 106 -27.40 8.06 4.81
C LEU A 106 -26.39 9.19 4.64
N HIS A 107 -25.08 8.94 4.51
CA HIS A 107 -24.13 10.05 4.27
C HIS A 107 -23.01 9.80 3.24
N LEU A 108 -22.82 8.57 2.76
CA LEU A 108 -21.90 8.33 1.64
C LEU A 108 -22.50 8.76 0.30
N ASN A 109 -21.69 9.39 -0.55
CA ASN A 109 -22.09 9.69 -1.92
C ASN A 109 -22.64 8.43 -2.62
N ALA A 110 -23.61 8.60 -3.52
CA ALA A 110 -24.35 7.48 -4.11
C ALA A 110 -23.46 6.45 -4.86
N ALA A 111 -22.20 6.79 -5.13
CA ALA A 111 -21.22 5.95 -5.81
C ALA A 111 -20.55 4.90 -4.91
N LEU A 112 -20.46 5.15 -3.60
CA LEU A 112 -19.87 4.20 -2.63
C LEU A 112 -20.90 3.22 -2.02
N LEU A 113 -22.14 3.28 -2.50
CA LEU A 113 -23.26 2.42 -2.08
C LEU A 113 -23.17 1.02 -2.72
N THR A 114 -22.11 0.27 -2.46
CA THR A 114 -22.16 -1.19 -2.67
C THR A 114 -23.10 -1.78 -1.61
N LYS A 115 -23.80 -2.86 -1.99
CA LYS A 115 -24.87 -3.50 -1.21
C LYS A 115 -24.43 -4.14 0.12
N GLU A 116 -23.14 -4.08 0.45
CA GLU A 116 -22.56 -4.70 1.63
C GLU A 116 -22.71 -3.81 2.87
N ARG A 117 -23.34 -4.36 3.91
CA ARG A 117 -23.42 -3.75 5.25
C ARG A 117 -22.12 -3.97 6.01
N TRP A 118 -21.88 -3.15 7.04
CA TRP A 118 -20.84 -3.44 8.02
C TRP A 118 -21.09 -4.79 8.70
N GLN A 119 -20.04 -5.61 8.76
CA GLN A 119 -20.03 -6.86 9.49
C GLN A 119 -19.36 -6.63 10.84
N ALA A 120 -20.14 -6.65 11.91
CA ALA A 120 -19.64 -6.43 13.27
C ALA A 120 -19.28 -7.75 13.95
N SER A 121 -18.13 -7.79 14.61
CA SER A 121 -17.70 -8.91 15.45
C SER A 121 -17.15 -8.42 16.80
N ASP A 122 -17.57 -9.06 17.88
CA ASP A 122 -17.02 -8.86 19.22
C ASP A 122 -15.66 -9.58 19.32
N LYS A 123 -14.62 -8.84 19.71
CA LYS A 123 -13.26 -9.37 19.90
C LYS A 123 -12.91 -9.58 21.37
N GLY A 124 -13.85 -9.35 22.29
CA GLY A 124 -13.60 -9.34 23.73
C GLY A 124 -13.00 -8.02 24.20
N ASP A 125 -12.85 -7.87 25.53
CA ASP A 125 -12.20 -6.72 26.17
C ASP A 125 -12.75 -5.33 25.76
N ASN A 126 -14.05 -5.27 25.46
CA ASN A 126 -14.72 -4.08 24.92
C ASN A 126 -14.11 -3.58 23.60
N VAL A 127 -13.66 -4.51 22.74
CA VAL A 127 -13.21 -4.21 21.39
C VAL A 127 -14.18 -4.84 20.39
N TRP A 128 -14.67 -4.01 19.48
CA TRP A 128 -15.52 -4.43 18.37
C TRP A 128 -14.81 -4.15 17.05
N LEU A 129 -14.80 -5.13 16.15
CA LEU A 129 -14.32 -4.96 14.79
C LEU A 129 -15.50 -4.85 13.85
N LEU A 130 -15.53 -3.81 13.02
CA LEU A 130 -16.45 -3.71 11.90
C LEU A 130 -15.68 -3.79 10.58
N GLU A 131 -16.12 -4.66 9.69
CA GLU A 131 -15.50 -4.90 8.40
C GLU A 131 -16.46 -4.52 7.27
N ARG A 132 -15.96 -3.81 6.26
CA ARG A 132 -16.70 -3.50 5.03
C ARG A 132 -15.76 -3.25 3.86
N THR A 133 -16.16 -3.69 2.67
CA THR A 133 -15.41 -3.42 1.43
C THR A 133 -16.07 -2.30 0.63
N PHE A 134 -15.29 -1.28 0.30
CA PHE A 134 -15.72 -0.13 -0.50
C PHE A 134 -15.12 -0.20 -1.91
N PRO A 135 -15.84 0.22 -2.97
CA PRO A 135 -15.25 0.32 -4.29
C PRO A 135 -14.22 1.45 -4.31
N SER A 136 -13.14 1.25 -5.07
CA SER A 136 -12.15 2.29 -5.35
C SER A 136 -12.76 3.37 -6.24
N CYS A 137 -12.35 4.63 -6.09
CA CYS A 137 -12.86 5.68 -6.96
C CYS A 137 -12.19 5.59 -8.35
N ASP A 138 -13.00 5.54 -9.42
CA ASP A 138 -12.55 5.36 -10.81
C ASP A 138 -11.51 6.40 -11.29
N LYS A 139 -11.42 7.55 -10.62
CA LYS A 139 -10.52 8.66 -11.00
C LYS A 139 -9.06 8.45 -10.59
N CYS A 140 -8.76 7.44 -9.76
CA CYS A 140 -7.40 7.19 -9.23
C CYS A 140 -6.82 5.83 -9.64
N ALA A 141 -7.58 5.02 -10.39
CA ALA A 141 -7.20 3.67 -10.79
C ALA A 141 -6.19 3.70 -11.96
N ALA A 142 -4.90 3.89 -11.64
CA ALA A 142 -3.82 3.52 -12.53
C ALA A 142 -3.41 2.04 -12.38
N ASP A 143 -3.89 1.34 -11.33
CA ASP A 143 -3.66 -0.08 -11.12
C ASP A 143 -4.89 -0.91 -11.52
N GLN A 144 -4.74 -1.80 -12.50
CA GLN A 144 -5.81 -2.69 -12.96
C GLN A 144 -6.20 -3.78 -11.93
N ASN A 145 -5.67 -3.71 -10.70
CA ASN A 145 -5.97 -4.62 -9.59
C ASN A 145 -6.61 -3.92 -8.36
N GLY A 146 -6.79 -2.60 -8.38
CA GLY A 146 -7.27 -1.80 -7.24
C GLY A 146 -8.78 -1.50 -7.26
N ALA A 147 -9.62 -2.53 -7.39
CA ALA A 147 -11.07 -2.33 -7.55
C ALA A 147 -11.80 -1.96 -6.24
N SER A 148 -11.24 -2.32 -5.08
CA SER A 148 -11.88 -2.10 -3.78
C SER A 148 -10.90 -1.97 -2.62
N TRP A 149 -11.40 -1.41 -1.52
CA TRP A 149 -10.74 -1.21 -0.25
C TRP A 149 -11.49 -1.96 0.85
N PRO A 150 -10.93 -3.06 1.38
CA PRO A 150 -11.33 -3.58 2.68
C PRO A 150 -11.03 -2.52 3.75
N VAL A 151 -12.01 -2.20 4.57
CA VAL A 151 -11.88 -1.28 5.69
C VAL A 151 -12.22 -2.03 6.97
N GLU A 152 -11.31 -1.94 7.93
CA GLU A 152 -11.46 -2.49 9.28
C GLU A 152 -11.54 -1.36 10.28
N LEU A 153 -12.67 -1.25 10.99
CA LEU A 153 -12.89 -0.27 12.04
C LEU A 153 -12.86 -0.96 13.40
N TYR A 154 -11.80 -0.71 14.16
CA TYR A 154 -11.61 -1.19 15.52
C TYR A 154 -12.15 -0.16 16.50
N VAL A 155 -13.23 -0.51 17.19
CA VAL A 155 -13.93 0.36 18.15
C VAL A 155 -13.64 -0.09 19.57
N THR A 156 -13.19 0.84 20.42
CA THR A 156 -12.81 0.57 21.82
C THR A 156 -13.09 1.79 22.71
N PRO A 157 -13.36 1.66 24.02
CA PRO A 157 -13.46 2.82 24.90
C PRO A 157 -12.09 3.35 25.31
N ALA A 158 -11.03 2.55 25.18
CA ALA A 158 -9.69 2.91 25.57
C ALA A 158 -9.09 3.98 24.64
N PRO A 159 -8.15 4.81 25.12
CA PRO A 159 -7.42 5.74 24.26
C PRO A 159 -6.78 5.02 23.06
N ILE A 160 -6.88 5.61 21.86
CA ILE A 160 -6.41 4.95 20.64
C ILE A 160 -4.89 4.77 20.61
N GLU A 161 -4.13 5.61 21.31
CA GLU A 161 -2.67 5.51 21.39
C GLU A 161 -2.18 4.30 22.17
N THR A 162 -3.00 3.72 23.05
CA THR A 162 -2.64 2.51 23.78
C THR A 162 -2.86 1.24 22.94
N GLN A 163 -3.59 1.35 21.82
CA GLN A 163 -3.91 0.21 20.99
C GLN A 163 -2.68 -0.25 20.20
N HIS A 164 -2.59 -1.56 20.00
CA HIS A 164 -1.45 -2.15 19.32
C HIS A 164 -1.24 -1.61 17.90
N GLY A 165 -2.31 -1.36 17.12
CA GLY A 165 -2.20 -0.79 15.78
C GLY A 165 -1.47 0.56 15.79
N TRP A 166 -1.82 1.45 16.72
CA TRP A 166 -1.12 2.72 16.91
C TRP A 166 0.34 2.53 17.31
N ARG A 167 0.59 1.71 18.33
CA ARG A 167 1.93 1.47 18.88
C ARG A 167 2.87 0.88 17.84
N HIS A 168 2.42 -0.14 17.12
CA HIS A 168 3.17 -0.77 16.04
C HIS A 168 3.42 0.21 14.89
N LEU A 169 2.40 0.88 14.37
CA LEU A 169 2.59 1.79 13.24
C LEU A 169 3.56 2.94 13.60
N THR A 170 3.43 3.49 14.80
CA THR A 170 4.33 4.54 15.31
C THR A 170 5.77 4.07 15.42
N LEU A 171 5.99 2.88 16.00
CA LEU A 171 7.34 2.32 16.14
C LEU A 171 7.94 1.95 14.78
N MET A 172 7.15 1.35 13.89
CA MET A 172 7.56 1.04 12.52
C MET A 172 7.95 2.31 11.77
N ALA A 173 7.15 3.38 11.87
CA ALA A 173 7.47 4.68 11.28
C ALA A 173 8.80 5.22 11.83
N ALA A 174 9.03 5.17 13.14
CA ALA A 174 10.28 5.62 13.76
C ALA A 174 11.50 4.82 13.27
N LEU A 175 11.36 3.51 13.06
CA LEU A 175 12.43 2.67 12.50
C LEU A 175 12.72 3.01 11.04
N LEU A 176 11.67 3.24 10.22
CA LEU A 176 11.82 3.71 8.85
C LEU A 176 12.50 5.09 8.80
N GLN A 177 12.13 5.99 9.71
CA GLN A 177 12.72 7.33 9.82
C GLN A 177 14.22 7.23 10.14
N ARG A 178 14.55 6.35 11.08
CA ARG A 178 15.90 6.12 11.57
C ARG A 178 16.83 5.57 10.49
N PHE A 179 16.43 4.49 9.84
CA PHE A 179 17.30 3.76 8.92
C PHE A 179 17.16 4.20 7.46
N GLY A 180 16.14 5.01 7.18
CA GLY A 180 15.92 5.63 5.88
C GLY A 180 15.56 4.64 4.78
N GLU A 181 15.70 5.10 3.54
CA GLU A 181 15.24 4.40 2.36
C GLU A 181 15.83 2.99 2.15
N PRO A 182 17.12 2.71 2.43
CA PRO A 182 17.64 1.35 2.28
C PRO A 182 16.89 0.34 3.14
N PHE A 183 16.55 0.68 4.38
CA PHE A 183 15.79 -0.20 5.27
C PHE A 183 14.35 -0.36 4.79
N TYR A 184 13.72 0.74 4.38
CA TYR A 184 12.38 0.71 3.79
C TYR A 184 12.30 -0.28 2.61
N ARG A 185 13.28 -0.26 1.70
CA ARG A 185 13.33 -1.16 0.54
C ARG A 185 13.44 -2.62 0.96
N GLU A 186 14.27 -2.95 1.94
CA GLU A 186 14.37 -4.33 2.44
C GLU A 186 13.11 -4.78 3.19
N VAL A 187 12.48 -3.92 3.99
CA VAL A 187 11.20 -4.25 4.63
C VAL A 187 10.14 -4.52 3.56
N ARG A 188 10.07 -3.68 2.53
CA ARG A 188 9.13 -3.84 1.42
C ARG A 188 9.41 -5.11 0.62
N ARG A 189 10.67 -5.43 0.35
CA ARG A 189 11.10 -6.69 -0.29
C ARG A 189 10.60 -7.90 0.49
N LEU A 190 10.85 -7.95 1.80
CA LEU A 190 10.37 -9.02 2.67
C LEU A 190 8.84 -9.15 2.68
N ARG A 191 8.11 -8.03 2.67
CA ARG A 191 6.65 -8.05 2.65
C ARG A 191 6.09 -8.55 1.32
N LEU A 192 6.68 -8.16 0.19
CA LEU A 192 6.21 -8.50 -1.15
C LEU A 192 6.67 -9.89 -1.61
N ASP A 193 7.94 -10.22 -1.44
CA ASP A 193 8.54 -11.43 -1.98
C ASP A 193 8.31 -12.64 -1.05
N GLU A 194 8.45 -12.43 0.26
CA GLU A 194 8.36 -13.50 1.27
C GLU A 194 7.01 -13.51 1.99
N GLY A 195 6.13 -12.57 1.67
CA GLY A 195 4.78 -12.53 2.20
C GLY A 195 4.68 -12.10 3.68
N LEU A 196 5.78 -11.64 4.30
CA LEU A 196 5.83 -11.33 5.73
C LEU A 196 4.91 -10.16 6.12
N LYS A 197 4.43 -10.17 7.37
CA LYS A 197 3.83 -9.00 8.03
C LYS A 197 4.92 -7.96 8.36
N GLY A 198 4.50 -6.74 8.69
CA GLY A 198 5.42 -5.59 8.82
C GLY A 198 6.36 -5.77 10.00
N GLU A 199 5.79 -6.18 11.13
CA GLU A 199 6.48 -6.50 12.36
C GLU A 199 7.48 -7.64 12.15
N ALA A 200 7.06 -8.70 11.45
CA ALA A 200 7.90 -9.84 11.11
C ALA A 200 9.07 -9.42 10.21
N ALA A 201 8.81 -8.64 9.16
CA ALA A 201 9.86 -8.13 8.27
C ALA A 201 10.89 -7.27 9.03
N MET A 202 10.44 -6.37 9.91
CA MET A 202 11.35 -5.55 10.71
C MET A 202 12.14 -6.36 11.73
N CYS A 203 11.51 -7.32 12.42
CA CYS A 203 12.23 -8.20 13.35
C CYS A 203 13.30 -9.01 12.63
N THR A 204 13.00 -9.56 11.43
CA THR A 204 13.97 -10.28 10.59
C THR A 204 15.18 -9.41 10.27
N LEU A 205 14.98 -8.17 9.81
CA LEU A 205 16.09 -7.28 9.46
C LEU A 205 16.91 -6.84 10.68
N LEU A 206 16.27 -6.64 11.82
CA LEU A 206 16.91 -6.22 13.06
C LEU A 206 17.52 -7.39 13.85
N GLY A 207 17.39 -8.63 13.37
CA GLY A 207 17.87 -9.82 14.08
C GLY A 207 17.15 -10.08 15.40
N LEU A 208 15.91 -9.63 15.53
CA LEU A 208 15.09 -9.79 16.73
C LEU A 208 14.36 -11.13 16.69
N ALA A 209 14.62 -11.98 17.68
CA ALA A 209 14.01 -13.30 17.80
C ALA A 209 12.71 -13.28 18.62
N GLY A 210 11.88 -14.31 18.45
CA GLY A 210 10.63 -14.49 19.17
C GLY A 210 9.40 -14.14 18.34
N ASP A 211 8.28 -13.89 19.02
CA ASP A 211 7.05 -13.47 18.37
C ASP A 211 7.20 -12.02 17.86
N PRO A 212 7.09 -11.75 16.54
CA PRO A 212 7.40 -10.42 16.02
C PRO A 212 6.50 -9.30 16.55
N TYR A 213 5.24 -9.62 16.86
CA TYR A 213 4.28 -8.65 17.38
C TYR A 213 4.69 -8.19 18.79
N GLN A 214 5.02 -9.13 19.69
CA GLN A 214 5.49 -8.78 21.02
C GLN A 214 6.93 -8.22 21.00
N THR A 215 7.83 -8.88 20.27
CA THR A 215 9.25 -8.55 20.24
C THR A 215 9.50 -7.14 19.73
N LEU A 216 8.81 -6.70 18.67
CA LEU A 216 9.02 -5.36 18.13
C LEU A 216 8.68 -4.29 19.18
N LEU A 217 7.57 -4.44 19.90
CA LEU A 217 7.16 -3.49 20.95
C LEU A 217 8.12 -3.42 22.14
N THR A 218 9.06 -4.37 22.29
CA THR A 218 10.12 -4.24 23.30
C THR A 218 11.08 -3.07 23.02
N LEU A 219 11.04 -2.48 21.82
CA LEU A 219 11.78 -1.26 21.46
C LEU A 219 11.05 0.03 21.86
N GLU A 220 9.78 -0.04 22.24
CA GLU A 220 9.01 1.14 22.64
C GLU A 220 9.65 1.83 23.86
N GLY A 221 9.78 3.16 23.80
CA GLY A 221 10.41 3.96 24.85
C GLY A 221 11.94 3.80 24.98
N LYS A 222 12.58 2.95 24.17
CA LYS A 222 14.04 2.86 24.11
C LYS A 222 14.62 3.92 23.19
N ASP A 223 15.88 4.27 23.44
CA ASP A 223 16.64 5.10 22.51
C ASP A 223 16.92 4.30 21.24
N LEU A 224 16.18 4.60 20.17
CA LEU A 224 16.37 3.94 18.90
C LEU A 224 17.79 4.18 18.36
N ALA A 225 18.53 5.23 18.79
CA ALA A 225 19.95 5.46 18.48
C ALA A 225 20.84 4.23 18.69
N THR A 226 20.49 3.34 19.61
CA THR A 226 21.26 2.14 19.92
C THR A 226 20.89 0.93 19.08
N VAL A 227 19.79 0.98 18.30
CA VAL A 227 19.35 -0.13 17.44
C VAL A 227 20.22 -0.16 16.20
N ILE A 228 20.88 -1.29 15.94
CA ILE A 228 21.79 -1.48 14.82
C ILE A 228 21.11 -2.37 13.78
N TRP A 229 21.09 -1.92 12.53
CA TRP A 229 20.73 -2.74 11.38
C TRP A 229 22.00 -3.00 10.56
N GLN A 230 22.38 -4.28 10.44
CA GLN A 230 23.54 -4.67 9.64
C GLN A 230 23.10 -4.99 8.21
N THR A 231 23.40 -4.09 7.28
CA THR A 231 23.20 -4.36 5.85
C THR A 231 24.19 -5.41 5.38
N ASN A 232 23.74 -6.52 4.81
CA ASN A 232 24.65 -7.45 4.14
C ASN A 232 25.10 -6.80 2.82
N PRO A 233 26.42 -6.51 2.63
CA PRO A 233 26.90 -5.75 1.47
C PRO A 233 26.65 -6.42 0.11
N ALA A 234 26.18 -7.67 0.08
CA ALA A 234 25.78 -8.37 -1.14
C ALA A 234 24.49 -7.86 -1.80
N CYS A 235 23.65 -7.06 -1.09
CA CYS A 235 22.38 -6.53 -1.65
C CYS A 235 22.48 -5.10 -2.22
N SER A 236 23.61 -4.41 -2.06
CA SER A 236 23.84 -3.11 -2.69
C SER A 236 24.47 -3.27 -4.07
N LEU A 237 23.65 -3.46 -5.11
CA LEU A 237 24.12 -3.19 -6.47
C LEU A 237 24.22 -1.67 -6.68
N PRO A 238 25.34 -1.13 -7.16
CA PRO A 238 25.40 0.27 -7.54
C PRO A 238 24.52 0.49 -8.77
N VAL A 239 23.65 1.48 -8.72
CA VAL A 239 23.03 2.07 -9.91
C VAL A 239 24.15 2.65 -10.76
N ALA A 240 24.64 1.86 -11.73
CA ALA A 240 25.57 2.34 -12.71
C ALA A 240 24.85 3.36 -13.61
N ARG A 241 25.22 4.64 -13.47
CA ARG A 241 24.94 5.67 -14.48
C ARG A 241 25.49 5.17 -15.82
N GLN A 242 24.61 4.76 -16.73
CA GLN A 242 25.00 4.58 -18.13
C GLN A 242 25.26 5.97 -18.71
N ALA A 243 26.54 6.33 -18.79
CA ALA A 243 27.00 7.38 -19.69
C ALA A 243 26.90 6.83 -21.13
N SER A 244 26.08 7.48 -21.94
CA SER A 244 25.96 7.22 -23.37
C SER A 244 27.27 7.58 -24.08
N ALA A 245 27.90 6.60 -24.72
CA ALA A 245 28.97 6.84 -25.69
C ALA A 245 28.37 6.97 -27.10
N PRO A 246 28.84 7.91 -27.95
CA PRO A 246 28.30 8.10 -29.28
C PRO A 246 28.86 7.06 -30.25
N VAL A 247 27.98 6.45 -31.04
CA VAL A 247 28.33 5.59 -32.17
C VAL A 247 28.40 6.45 -33.43
N SER A 248 29.54 6.43 -34.12
CA SER A 248 29.67 6.85 -35.53
C SER A 248 30.18 5.66 -36.33
N PRO A 249 29.60 5.32 -37.49
CA PRO A 249 30.21 4.37 -38.41
C PRO A 249 31.05 5.10 -39.48
N PRO A 250 32.09 4.46 -40.04
CA PRO A 250 32.87 5.05 -41.13
C PRO A 250 32.20 4.83 -42.49
N VAL A 251 32.35 5.85 -43.34
CA VAL A 251 32.01 5.87 -44.76
C VAL A 251 33.09 5.12 -45.54
N ALA A 252 32.69 4.20 -46.42
CA ALA A 252 33.51 3.77 -47.56
C ALA A 252 32.62 3.67 -48.80
N GLN A 253 32.97 4.47 -49.80
CA GLN A 253 32.35 4.59 -51.12
C GLN A 253 32.54 3.33 -51.95
N LEU A 254 31.57 3.01 -52.81
CA LEU A 254 31.77 2.50 -54.18
C LEU A 254 30.45 2.66 -54.95
N ASP A 255 30.55 3.36 -56.09
CA ASP A 255 29.47 3.75 -57.01
C ASP A 255 29.50 2.79 -58.24
N PRO A 256 28.67 2.92 -59.30
CA PRO A 256 27.44 2.15 -59.49
C PRO A 256 27.41 1.39 -60.84
N ALA A 257 26.75 0.22 -60.93
CA ALA A 257 26.22 -0.31 -62.21
C ALA A 257 25.31 -1.53 -62.05
N ALA A 258 24.34 -1.64 -62.97
CA ALA A 258 23.48 -2.77 -63.31
C ALA A 258 22.16 -2.96 -62.52
N ARG A 259 21.07 -2.48 -63.15
CA ARG A 259 19.68 -2.95 -62.96
C ARG A 259 19.48 -4.36 -63.62
N PRO A 260 18.23 -4.86 -63.75
CA PRO A 260 17.49 -5.72 -62.82
C PRO A 260 17.17 -7.08 -63.46
N ARG A 261 16.55 -8.05 -62.75
CA ARG A 261 15.65 -9.03 -63.38
C ARG A 261 14.88 -9.95 -62.41
N THR A 262 13.55 -9.84 -62.52
CA THR A 262 12.53 -10.90 -62.65
C THR A 262 12.39 -12.01 -61.58
N ALA A 263 11.17 -12.08 -61.03
CA ALA A 263 10.46 -13.27 -60.49
C ALA A 263 10.26 -14.38 -61.57
N PRO A 264 9.47 -15.48 -61.41
CA PRO A 264 8.63 -15.95 -60.28
C PRO A 264 8.69 -17.50 -60.06
N TYR A 265 7.67 -18.06 -59.38
CA TYR A 265 7.09 -19.43 -59.42
C TYR A 265 7.14 -20.28 -58.13
N PHE A 266 6.02 -20.39 -57.40
CA PHE A 266 4.99 -21.48 -57.34
C PHE A 266 5.21 -22.45 -56.16
N ALA A 267 4.26 -22.51 -55.20
CA ALA A 267 3.24 -23.58 -55.01
C ALA A 267 3.85 -24.82 -54.32
N THR A 268 3.33 -25.45 -53.27
CA THR A 268 2.00 -25.93 -52.82
C THR A 268 2.17 -26.25 -51.31
N GLY A 269 1.20 -26.48 -50.41
CA GLY A 269 -0.15 -27.00 -50.43
C GLY A 269 -0.48 -27.47 -49.00
N CYS A 270 -1.71 -27.24 -48.52
CA CYS A 270 -2.26 -27.89 -47.32
C CYS A 270 -2.61 -29.36 -47.62
N PRO A 271 -2.82 -30.21 -46.60
CA PRO A 271 -4.20 -30.40 -46.13
C PRO A 271 -4.37 -30.65 -44.61
N GLN A 272 -5.53 -30.28 -44.08
CA GLN A 272 -6.14 -30.91 -42.88
C GLN A 272 -6.82 -32.23 -43.27
N PRO A 273 -7.23 -33.06 -42.29
CA PRO A 273 -8.69 -33.20 -42.10
C PRO A 273 -9.19 -33.51 -40.66
N THR A 274 -10.41 -32.99 -40.40
CA THR A 274 -11.62 -33.61 -39.78
C THR A 274 -11.68 -34.05 -38.30
N THR A 275 -12.44 -33.25 -37.52
CA THR A 275 -13.70 -33.57 -36.79
C THR A 275 -14.08 -35.01 -36.41
N THR A 276 -14.50 -35.19 -35.16
CA THR A 276 -15.72 -35.96 -34.78
C THR A 276 -16.28 -35.54 -33.41
N GLU A 277 -17.59 -35.69 -33.28
CA GLU A 277 -18.50 -35.21 -32.23
C GLU A 277 -18.54 -36.01 -30.91
N ASN A 278 -19.08 -35.32 -29.89
CA ASN A 278 -19.84 -35.70 -28.66
C ASN A 278 -20.56 -37.08 -28.62
N PRO A 279 -21.05 -37.61 -27.45
CA PRO A 279 -21.76 -36.85 -26.38
C PRO A 279 -21.60 -37.31 -24.89
N ASN A 280 -22.16 -36.48 -24.00
CA ASN A 280 -22.56 -36.63 -22.57
C ASN A 280 -23.42 -37.92 -22.30
N PRO A 281 -23.82 -38.34 -21.05
CA PRO A 281 -24.24 -37.49 -19.91
C PRO A 281 -24.08 -38.01 -18.44
N LEU A 282 -24.44 -37.12 -17.48
CA LEU A 282 -25.09 -37.33 -16.15
C LEU A 282 -24.34 -38.06 -15.00
N SER A 283 -24.06 -37.32 -13.92
CA SER A 283 -24.73 -37.43 -12.60
C SER A 283 -24.33 -36.26 -11.70
#